data_AF-A0A0A4A9Q9-F1
#
_entry.id   AF-A0A0A4A9Q9-F1
#
_cell.length_a   1.000
_cell.length_b   1.000
_cell.length_c   1.000
_cell.angle_alpha   90.00
_cell.angle_beta   90.00
_cell.angle_gamma   90.00
#
_symmetry.space_group_name_H-M   'P 1'
#
loop_
_entity.id
_entity.type
_entity.pdbx_description
1 polymer ?
#
loop_
_entity_poly.entity_id
_entity_poly.type
_entity_poly.pdbx_seq_one_letter_code
_entity_poly.pdbx_strand_id
1 'polypeptide(L)'
;MKKSILISLILFVSTSCFAGIPPSPLKNCARDIKGEVTGLYAENWDRRVAIKIGEDFYYISNHSDDGYVKATYTTAMAAYLTGATVTIKECQSDGSIDSIQVE
;
A
#
# COMPACT_ATOMS: atom_id res chain seq x y z
N MET A 1 -15.02 12.23 59.81
CA MET A 1 -15.80 11.50 58.79
C MET A 1 -14.87 11.19 57.61
N LYS A 2 -14.39 9.95 57.49
CA LYS A 2 -13.53 9.52 56.38
C LYS A 2 -14.42 9.23 55.16
N LYS A 3 -14.31 10.05 54.10
CA LYS A 3 -14.93 9.78 52.80
C LYS A 3 -13.96 8.92 52.00
N SER A 4 -14.27 7.64 51.82
CA SER A 4 -13.55 6.78 50.88
C SER A 4 -14.12 7.02 49.49
N ILE A 5 -13.31 7.56 48.59
CA ILE A 5 -13.65 7.74 47.17
C ILE A 5 -13.28 6.44 46.47
N LEU A 6 -14.29 5.68 46.05
CA LEU A 6 -14.13 4.48 45.22
C LEU A 6 -13.94 4.94 43.77
N ILE A 7 -12.71 4.91 43.27
CA ILE A 7 -12.43 5.16 41.84
C ILE A 7 -12.65 3.83 41.10
N SER A 8 -13.80 3.71 40.47
CA SER A 8 -14.09 2.61 39.53
C SER A 8 -13.39 2.95 38.20
N LEU A 9 -12.21 2.36 37.98
CA LEU A 9 -11.50 2.49 36.71
C LEU A 9 -12.15 1.54 35.70
N ILE A 10 -13.00 2.09 34.84
CA ILE A 10 -13.56 1.38 33.70
C ILE A 10 -12.43 1.16 32.68
N LEU A 11 -11.99 -0.09 32.52
CA LEU A 11 -11.12 -0.50 31.43
C LEU A 11 -11.88 -0.35 30.11
N PHE A 12 -11.61 0.72 29.37
CA PHE A 12 -11.93 0.79 27.95
C PHE A 12 -11.02 -0.16 27.19
N VAL A 13 -11.49 -1.39 27.00
CA VAL A 13 -10.93 -2.31 26.00
C VAL A 13 -11.56 -1.94 24.66
N SER A 14 -11.04 -0.91 24.00
CA SER A 14 -11.31 -0.71 22.58
C SER A 14 -10.36 -1.63 21.82
N THR A 15 -10.81 -2.85 21.57
CA THR A 15 -10.24 -3.72 20.54
C THR A 15 -10.31 -2.99 19.21
N SER A 16 -9.23 -2.31 18.82
CA SER A 16 -8.99 -1.95 17.43
C SER A 16 -8.72 -3.26 16.70
N CYS A 17 -9.81 -3.92 16.31
CA CYS A 17 -9.79 -4.99 15.35
C CYS A 17 -9.23 -4.38 14.06
N PHE A 18 -7.91 -4.49 13.87
CA PHE A 18 -7.31 -4.40 12.54
C PHE A 18 -7.76 -5.66 11.80
N ALA A 19 -9.05 -5.75 11.49
CA ALA A 19 -9.49 -6.53 10.36
C ALA A 19 -8.77 -5.88 9.19
N GLY A 20 -7.69 -6.52 8.73
CA GLY A 20 -6.98 -6.09 7.55
C GLY A 20 -8.02 -5.85 6.48
N ILE A 21 -8.22 -4.57 6.13
CA ILE A 21 -9.18 -4.19 5.09
C ILE A 21 -8.74 -5.03 3.89
N PRO A 22 -9.60 -5.94 3.39
CA PRO A 22 -9.22 -6.75 2.25
C PRO A 22 -8.78 -5.78 1.15
N PRO A 23 -7.63 -6.00 0.51
CA PRO A 23 -7.16 -5.07 -0.51
C PRO A 23 -8.30 -4.85 -1.50
N SER A 24 -8.61 -3.57 -1.77
CA SER A 24 -9.58 -3.18 -2.82
C SER A 24 -9.25 -3.97 -4.08
N PRO A 25 -10.26 -4.43 -4.85
CA PRO A 25 -10.03 -5.34 -5.97
C PRO A 25 -8.90 -4.81 -6.85
N LEU A 26 -7.86 -5.64 -6.98
CA LEU A 26 -6.67 -5.31 -7.73
C LEU A 26 -7.05 -5.08 -9.18
N LYS A 27 -6.65 -3.92 -9.70
CA LYS A 27 -6.83 -3.57 -11.10
C LYS A 27 -5.66 -4.11 -11.91
N ASN A 28 -5.96 -4.49 -13.14
CA ASN A 28 -4.93 -4.75 -14.13
C ASN A 28 -4.22 -3.42 -14.47
N CYS A 29 -2.90 -3.48 -14.56
CA CYS A 29 -2.05 -2.40 -15.01
C CYS A 29 -2.47 -1.94 -16.41
N ALA A 30 -2.50 -0.62 -16.59
CA ALA A 30 -2.51 0.00 -17.91
C ALA A 30 -1.49 1.15 -17.93
N ARG A 31 -0.90 1.40 -19.10
CA ARG A 31 0.08 2.48 -19.29
C ARG A 31 -0.61 3.84 -19.13
N ASP A 32 0.18 4.82 -18.71
CA ASP A 32 -0.21 6.23 -18.58
C ASP A 32 -1.30 6.50 -17.53
N ILE A 33 -1.61 5.53 -16.67
CA ILE A 33 -2.34 5.81 -15.43
C ILE A 33 -1.47 6.70 -14.55
N LYS A 34 -2.05 7.82 -14.13
CA LYS A 34 -1.38 8.87 -13.36
C LYS A 34 -2.13 9.17 -12.07
N GLY A 35 -1.40 9.34 -10.98
CA GLY A 35 -1.96 9.80 -9.72
C GLY A 35 -0.97 9.75 -8.57
N GLU A 36 -1.40 10.26 -7.42
CA GLU A 36 -0.62 10.16 -6.19
C GLU A 36 -0.62 8.72 -5.66
N VAL A 37 0.53 8.29 -5.15
CA VAL A 37 0.63 7.02 -4.43
C VAL A 37 0.12 7.24 -3.01
N THR A 38 -1.05 6.70 -2.68
CA THR A 38 -1.71 6.91 -1.37
C THR A 38 -1.65 5.71 -0.45
N GLY A 39 -1.05 4.60 -0.91
CA GLY A 39 -0.93 3.38 -0.13
C GLY A 39 0.06 2.39 -0.73
N LEU A 40 0.66 1.60 0.14
CA LEU A 40 1.59 0.53 -0.21
C LEU A 40 1.14 -0.73 0.53
N TYR A 41 1.15 -1.85 -0.17
CA TYR A 41 0.73 -3.13 0.37
C TYR A 41 1.79 -4.18 0.04
N ALA A 42 2.22 -4.94 1.03
CA ALA A 42 3.14 -6.05 0.86
C ALA A 42 2.51 -7.32 1.43
N GLU A 43 2.37 -8.34 0.60
CA GLU A 43 1.85 -9.64 0.98
C GLU A 43 3.02 -10.56 1.34
N ASN A 44 3.11 -10.90 2.63
CA ASN A 44 4.23 -11.67 3.18
C ASN A 44 4.34 -13.10 2.63
N TRP A 45 3.23 -13.69 2.18
CA TRP A 45 3.18 -15.09 1.74
C TRP A 45 3.69 -15.25 0.30
N ASP A 46 3.28 -14.35 -0.60
CA ASP A 46 3.62 -14.43 -2.03
C ASP A 46 4.74 -13.46 -2.45
N ARG A 47 5.31 -12.71 -1.49
CA ARG A 47 6.28 -11.64 -1.73
C ARG A 47 5.79 -10.63 -2.77
N ARG A 48 4.47 -10.50 -2.90
CA ARG A 48 3.83 -9.59 -3.84
C ARG A 48 3.69 -8.24 -3.19
N VAL A 49 3.96 -7.21 -3.97
CA VAL A 49 3.83 -5.83 -3.52
C VAL A 49 2.85 -5.12 -4.45
N ALA A 50 1.97 -4.32 -3.88
CA ALA A 50 1.02 -3.50 -4.60
C ALA A 50 1.09 -2.06 -4.13
N ILE A 51 0.73 -1.15 -5.03
CA ILE A 51 0.68 0.28 -4.75
C ILE A 51 -0.73 0.78 -5.04
N LYS A 52 -1.19 1.77 -4.27
CA LYS A 52 -2.48 2.41 -4.46
C LYS A 52 -2.29 3.73 -5.18
N ILE A 53 -2.89 3.86 -6.36
CA ILE A 53 -2.92 5.12 -7.14
C ILE A 53 -4.38 5.54 -7.23
N GLY A 54 -4.72 6.70 -6.66
CA GLY A 54 -6.12 7.09 -6.48
C GLY A 54 -6.87 6.13 -5.55
N GLU A 55 -7.94 5.48 -6.04
CA GLU A 55 -8.73 4.51 -5.27
C GLU A 55 -8.34 3.05 -5.52
N ASP A 56 -7.53 2.80 -6.55
CA ASP A 56 -7.25 1.47 -7.07
C ASP A 56 -5.88 0.94 -6.64
N PHE A 57 -5.78 -0.37 -6.42
CA PHE A 57 -4.52 -1.06 -6.18
C PHE A 57 -4.02 -1.77 -7.43
N TYR A 58 -2.70 -1.71 -7.63
CA TYR A 58 -2.00 -2.32 -8.75
C TYR A 58 -0.81 -3.12 -8.23
N TYR A 59 -0.67 -4.37 -8.66
CA TYR A 59 0.51 -5.17 -8.32
C TYR A 59 1.74 -4.66 -9.05
N ILE A 60 2.89 -4.68 -8.37
CA ILE A 60 4.21 -4.59 -8.99
C ILE A 60 4.61 -6.00 -9.43
N SER A 61 5.13 -6.11 -10.65
CA SER A 61 5.61 -7.36 -11.23
C SER A 61 6.65 -7.99 -10.33
N ASN A 62 6.49 -9.27 -9.99
CA ASN A 62 7.49 -10.03 -9.28
C ASN A 62 8.44 -10.66 -10.29
N HIS A 63 9.56 -10.00 -10.57
CA HIS A 63 10.62 -10.55 -11.41
C HIS A 63 11.44 -11.56 -10.63
N SER A 64 11.94 -12.59 -11.31
CA SER A 64 12.95 -13.49 -10.74
C SER A 64 14.25 -12.77 -10.38
N ASP A 65 14.47 -11.57 -10.94
CA ASP A 65 15.50 -10.63 -10.54
C ASP A 65 14.91 -9.58 -9.57
N ASP A 66 15.28 -9.73 -8.29
CA ASP A 66 14.88 -8.82 -7.21
C ASP A 66 15.21 -7.34 -7.48
N GLY A 67 16.14 -7.02 -8.39
CA GLY A 67 16.57 -5.65 -8.68
C GLY A 67 15.45 -4.75 -9.20
N TYR A 68 14.62 -5.26 -10.12
CA TYR A 68 13.52 -4.50 -10.72
C TYR A 68 12.39 -4.22 -9.73
N VAL A 69 11.98 -5.25 -8.98
CA VAL A 69 10.95 -5.13 -7.95
C VAL A 69 11.36 -4.08 -6.91
N LYS A 70 12.62 -4.12 -6.48
CA LYS A 70 13.18 -3.14 -5.55
C LYS A 70 13.16 -1.73 -6.12
N ALA A 71 13.51 -1.55 -7.39
CA ALA A 71 13.53 -0.23 -8.03
C ALA A 71 12.12 0.37 -8.10
N THR A 72 11.15 -0.34 -8.70
CA THR A 72 9.77 0.15 -8.84
C THR A 72 9.12 0.39 -7.49
N TYR A 73 9.32 -0.49 -6.52
CA TYR A 73 8.81 -0.30 -5.16
C TYR A 73 9.46 0.88 -4.44
N THR A 74 10.78 1.06 -4.57
CA THR A 74 11.50 2.16 -3.93
C THR A 74 11.05 3.51 -4.49
N THR A 75 10.82 3.59 -5.80
CA THR A 75 10.23 4.78 -6.45
C THR A 75 8.83 5.04 -5.92
N ALA A 76 7.99 4.01 -5.79
CA ALA A 76 6.63 4.16 -5.26
C ALA A 76 6.63 4.59 -3.78
N MET A 77 7.55 4.05 -2.99
CA MET A 77 7.76 4.43 -1.59
C MET A 77 8.18 5.90 -1.47
N ALA A 78 9.14 6.34 -2.30
CA ALA A 78 9.56 7.74 -2.33
C ALA A 78 8.38 8.65 -2.68
N ALA A 79 7.59 8.32 -3.71
CA ALA A 79 6.41 9.09 -4.09
C ALA A 79 5.34 9.13 -3.00
N TYR A 80 5.11 8.01 -2.31
CA TYR A 80 4.19 7.95 -1.16
C TYR A 80 4.63 8.89 -0.02
N LEU A 81 5.92 8.91 0.30
CA LEU A 81 6.46 9.76 1.37
C LEU A 81 6.45 11.25 1.02
N THR A 82 6.57 11.60 -0.26
CA THR A 82 6.58 13.00 -0.72
C THR A 82 5.22 13.50 -1.18
N GLY A 83 4.21 12.63 -1.29
CA GLY A 83 2.95 12.95 -1.94
C GLY A 83 3.09 13.25 -3.43
N ALA A 84 4.15 12.73 -4.08
CA ALA A 84 4.39 12.99 -5.49
C ALA A 84 3.43 12.16 -6.36
N THR A 85 3.11 12.72 -7.53
CA THR A 85 2.37 12.00 -8.57
C THR A 85 3.32 11.07 -9.32
N VAL A 86 2.84 9.86 -9.60
CA VAL A 86 3.54 8.90 -10.47
C VAL A 86 2.70 8.61 -11.70
N THR A 87 3.38 8.18 -12.75
CA THR A 87 2.77 7.67 -13.98
C THR A 87 3.28 6.25 -14.25
N ILE A 88 2.38 5.30 -14.45
CA ILE A 88 2.71 3.92 -14.86
C ILE A 88 3.23 3.94 -16.30
N LYS A 89 4.45 3.43 -16.54
CA LYS A 89 5.07 3.47 -17.87
C LYS A 89 4.99 2.16 -18.61
N GLU A 90 5.20 1.06 -17.90
CA GLU A 90 5.25 -0.28 -18.49
C GLU A 90 4.45 -1.26 -17.64
N CYS A 91 3.77 -2.18 -18.32
CA CYS A 91 2.98 -3.24 -17.73
C CYS A 91 3.45 -4.59 -18.28
N GLN A 92 3.45 -5.60 -17.42
CA GLN A 92 3.68 -6.98 -17.81
C GLN A 92 2.41 -7.60 -18.42
N SER A 93 2.60 -8.72 -19.13
CA SER A 93 1.50 -9.46 -19.77
C SER A 93 0.49 -10.05 -18.76
N ASP A 94 0.89 -10.23 -17.50
CA ASP A 94 0.04 -10.69 -16.40
C ASP A 94 -0.77 -9.56 -15.75
N GLY A 95 -0.65 -8.33 -16.25
CA GLY A 95 -1.34 -7.16 -15.73
C GLY A 95 -0.68 -6.51 -14.51
N SER A 96 0.55 -6.86 -14.18
CA SER A 96 1.33 -6.17 -13.14
C SER A 96 2.14 -4.99 -13.70
N ILE A 97 2.50 -4.05 -12.82
CA ILE A 97 3.32 -2.88 -13.11
C ILE A 97 4.77 -3.31 -13.22
N ASP A 98 5.40 -3.00 -14.35
CA ASP A 98 6.83 -3.19 -14.55
C ASP A 98 7.62 -1.97 -14.04
N SER A 99 7.23 -0.76 -14.46
CA SER A 99 7.94 0.48 -14.14
C SER A 99 6.99 1.67 -13.96
N ILE A 100 7.41 2.62 -13.11
CA ILE A 100 6.73 3.89 -12.84
C ILE A 100 7.74 5.05 -12.89
N GLN A 101 7.24 6.25 -13.20
CA GLN A 101 8.02 7.48 -13.21
C GLN A 101 7.39 8.52 -12.28
N VAL A 102 8.20 9.20 -11.46
CA VAL A 102 7.78 10.35 -10.65
C VAL A 102 7.76 11.60 -11.52
N GLU A 103 6.74 12.44 -11.34
CA GLU A 103 6.62 13.75 -11.98
C GLU A 103 6.93 14.92 -11.04
#